data_AF-A0A2E6A111-F1
#
_entry.id   AF-A0A2E6A111-F1
#
_cell.length_a   1.000
_cell.length_b   1.000
_cell.length_c   1.000
_cell.angle_alpha   90.00
_cell.angle_beta   90.00
_cell.angle_gamma   90.00
#
_symmetry.space_group_name_H-M   'P 1'
#
loop_
_entity.id
_entity.type
_entity.pdbx_description
1 polymer ?
#
loop_
_entity_poly.entity_id
_entity_poly.type
_entity_poly.pdbx_seq_one_letter_code
_entity_poly.pdbx_strand_id
1 'polypeptide(L)'
;MLLVKVLSDHRARDPDVVTQHTPQAKEAVQSFKQEQAVAGADFKQQFSQDGNEYPLGADFVLAHKITYKIEGANLHLAIQPKEGQGINMVLSQDINATVTRLLATAVGQADWRIDGGSLAEPPATTEVPSVIN
;
A
#
# COMPACT_ATOMS: atom_id res chain seq x y z
N MET A 1 0.68 -13.13 -2.03
CA MET A 1 0.82 -12.27 -3.24
C MET A 1 2.19 -11.57 -3.28
N LEU A 2 2.86 -11.49 -4.44
CA LEU A 2 4.23 -10.94 -4.58
C LEU A 2 4.35 -9.45 -4.17
N LEU A 3 3.42 -8.60 -4.60
CA LEU A 3 3.44 -7.17 -4.25
C LEU A 3 3.33 -6.95 -2.73
N VAL A 4 2.41 -7.64 -2.05
CA VAL A 4 2.25 -7.56 -0.58
C VAL A 4 3.53 -7.94 0.14
N LYS A 5 4.24 -8.96 -0.37
CA LYS A 5 5.56 -9.35 0.16
C LYS A 5 6.58 -8.24 0.00
N VAL A 6 6.67 -7.59 -1.17
CA VAL A 6 7.62 -6.50 -1.41
C VAL A 6 7.35 -5.31 -0.47
N LEU A 7 6.08 -4.91 -0.31
CA LEU A 7 5.69 -3.82 0.59
C LEU A 7 6.03 -4.14 2.06
N SER A 8 5.83 -5.40 2.47
CA SER A 8 6.17 -5.90 3.81
C SER A 8 7.69 -5.92 4.04
N ASP A 9 8.46 -6.43 3.07
CA ASP A 9 9.92 -6.50 3.14
C ASP A 9 10.53 -5.09 3.24
N HIS A 10 9.94 -4.08 2.59
CA HIS A 10 10.38 -2.69 2.69
C HIS A 10 10.11 -2.07 4.07
N ARG A 11 8.95 -2.32 4.68
CA ARG A 11 8.64 -1.87 6.06
C ARG A 11 9.60 -2.48 7.09
N ALA A 12 9.92 -3.77 6.93
CA ALA A 12 10.83 -4.47 7.84
C ALA A 12 12.28 -3.93 7.79
N ARG A 13 12.65 -3.19 6.73
CA ARG A 13 13.96 -2.55 6.56
C ARG A 13 13.99 -1.09 7.00
N ASP A 14 12.90 -0.57 7.56
CA ASP A 14 12.89 0.76 8.15
C ASP A 14 14.00 0.87 9.23
N PRO A 15 14.87 1.90 9.19
CA PRO A 15 15.97 2.06 10.14
C PRO A 15 15.52 2.02 11.62
N ASP A 16 14.37 2.61 11.94
CA ASP A 16 13.87 2.67 13.31
C ASP A 16 13.30 1.33 13.76
N VAL A 17 12.93 0.45 12.83
CA VAL A 17 12.53 -0.94 13.11
C VAL A 17 13.77 -1.82 13.24
N VAL A 18 14.74 -1.69 12.34
CA VAL A 18 15.96 -2.52 12.33
C VAL A 18 16.80 -2.31 13.58
N THR A 19 16.79 -1.10 14.15
CA THR A 19 17.50 -0.77 15.40
C THR A 19 16.93 -1.42 16.65
N GLN A 20 15.70 -1.94 16.62
CA GLN A 20 15.08 -2.56 17.79
C GLN A 20 15.61 -3.99 18.02
N HIS A 21 15.85 -4.34 19.28
CA HIS A 21 16.46 -5.61 19.66
C HIS A 21 15.47 -6.77 19.82
N THR A 22 14.19 -6.50 20.13
CA THR A 22 13.18 -7.53 20.36
C THR A 22 12.13 -7.55 19.25
N PRO A 23 11.56 -8.73 18.91
CA PRO A 23 10.49 -8.82 17.92
C PRO A 23 9.28 -7.95 18.27
N GLN A 24 8.89 -7.93 19.55
CA GLN A 24 7.77 -7.11 20.03
C GLN A 24 8.02 -5.61 19.85
N ALA A 25 9.25 -5.13 20.10
CA ALA A 25 9.59 -3.72 19.90
C ALA A 25 9.59 -3.36 18.40
N LYS A 26 10.04 -4.27 17.52
CA LYS A 26 9.97 -4.08 16.07
C LYS A 26 8.53 -3.90 15.60
N GLU A 27 7.64 -4.78 16.05
CA GLU A 27 6.21 -4.72 15.72
C GLU A 27 5.56 -3.44 16.23
N ALA A 28 5.85 -3.04 17.47
CA ALA A 28 5.29 -1.82 18.06
C ALA A 28 5.74 -0.54 17.33
N VAL A 29 7.03 -0.44 16.97
CA VAL A 29 7.54 0.70 16.19
C VAL A 29 6.92 0.71 14.78
N GLN A 30 6.82 -0.47 14.16
CA GLN A 30 6.24 -0.60 12.83
C GLN A 30 4.75 -0.24 12.81
N SER A 31 3.97 -0.65 13.82
CA SER A 31 2.55 -0.30 13.93
C SER A 31 2.37 1.19 14.18
N PHE A 32 3.15 1.77 15.10
CA PHE A 32 3.09 3.20 15.42
C PHE A 32 3.36 4.08 14.20
N LYS A 33 4.43 3.79 13.45
CA LYS A 33 4.76 4.52 12.21
C LYS A 33 3.68 4.36 11.14
N GLN A 34 3.12 3.16 11.02
CA GLN A 34 2.05 2.90 10.06
C GLN A 34 0.80 3.72 10.38
N GLU A 35 0.40 3.79 11.65
CA GLU A 35 -0.73 4.63 12.08
C GLU A 35 -0.46 6.11 11.80
N GLN A 36 0.74 6.60 12.09
CA GLN A 36 1.14 7.99 11.81
C GLN A 36 1.03 8.33 10.32
N ALA A 37 1.59 7.48 9.45
CA ALA A 37 1.56 7.69 8.00
C ALA A 37 0.13 7.60 7.43
N VAL A 38 -0.69 6.68 7.94
CA VAL A 38 -2.11 6.54 7.55
C VAL A 38 -2.93 7.74 8.02
N ALA A 39 -2.68 8.27 9.21
CA ALA A 39 -3.40 9.45 9.72
C ALA A 39 -3.15 10.71 8.90
N GLY A 40 -1.98 10.83 8.27
CA GLY A 40 -1.64 11.95 7.38
C GLY A 40 -2.23 11.84 5.97
N ALA A 41 -2.80 10.70 5.59
CA ALA A 41 -3.32 10.46 4.25
C ALA A 41 -4.83 10.74 4.16
N ASP A 42 -5.25 11.41 3.08
CA ASP A 42 -6.67 11.63 2.79
C ASP A 42 -7.24 10.49 1.92
N PHE A 43 -7.91 9.54 2.56
CA PHE A 43 -8.62 8.44 1.88
C PHE A 43 -10.06 8.81 1.48
N LYS A 44 -10.54 10.03 1.80
CA LYS A 44 -11.89 10.48 1.45
C LYS A 44 -11.93 11.17 0.09
N GLN A 45 -10.77 11.61 -0.41
CA GLN A 45 -10.65 12.20 -1.73
C GLN A 45 -11.10 11.20 -2.80
N GLN A 46 -12.17 11.55 -3.51
CA GLN A 46 -12.68 10.73 -4.61
C GLN A 46 -11.79 10.86 -5.84
N PHE A 47 -11.75 9.79 -6.64
CA PHE A 47 -11.11 9.82 -7.95
C PHE A 47 -11.82 10.84 -8.85
N SER A 48 -11.10 11.84 -9.35
CA SER A 48 -11.62 12.81 -10.33
C SER A 48 -11.55 12.19 -11.73
N GLN A 49 -12.68 12.21 -12.45
CA GLN A 49 -12.78 11.74 -13.84
C GLN A 49 -12.30 12.77 -14.86
N ASP A 50 -11.84 13.95 -14.43
CA ASP A 50 -11.48 15.05 -15.34
C ASP A 50 -10.19 14.77 -16.13
N GLY A 51 -9.44 13.73 -15.76
CA GLY A 51 -8.29 13.22 -16.51
C GLY A 51 -8.70 12.12 -17.48
N ASN A 52 -9.09 12.48 -18.70
CA ASN A 52 -9.41 11.51 -19.76
C ASN A 52 -8.15 10.88 -20.41
N GLU A 53 -7.02 10.91 -19.71
CA GLU A 53 -5.76 10.34 -20.16
C GLU A 53 -5.61 8.94 -19.57
N TYR A 54 -5.48 7.95 -20.45
CA TYR A 54 -5.08 6.60 -20.08
C TYR A 54 -3.56 6.50 -20.24
N PRO A 55 -2.76 6.75 -19.17
CA PRO A 55 -1.30 6.83 -19.28
C PRO A 55 -0.66 5.51 -19.71
N LEU A 56 -1.40 4.40 -19.66
CA LEU A 56 -0.97 3.08 -20.10
C LEU A 56 -1.64 2.63 -21.40
N GLY A 57 -2.37 3.52 -22.08
CA GLY A 57 -3.20 3.22 -23.24
C GLY A 57 -4.63 2.82 -22.87
N ALA A 58 -5.49 2.78 -23.87
CA ALA A 58 -6.93 2.49 -23.71
C ALA A 58 -7.23 1.02 -23.36
N ASP A 59 -6.26 0.12 -23.57
CA ASP A 59 -6.41 -1.30 -23.30
C ASP A 59 -6.16 -1.65 -21.83
N PHE A 60 -6.82 -2.70 -21.34
CA PHE A 60 -6.57 -3.24 -20.01
C PHE A 60 -5.22 -3.96 -19.97
N VAL A 61 -4.34 -3.48 -19.10
CA VAL A 61 -2.97 -3.99 -18.99
C VAL A 61 -2.88 -5.01 -17.84
N LEU A 62 -2.44 -6.24 -18.15
CA LEU A 62 -2.19 -7.27 -17.14
C LEU A 62 -0.71 -7.25 -16.70
N ALA A 63 -0.48 -7.11 -15.39
CA ALA A 63 0.85 -7.22 -14.82
C ALA A 63 1.44 -8.63 -15.06
N HIS A 64 2.63 -8.67 -15.67
CA HIS A 64 3.35 -9.91 -15.97
C HIS A 64 4.60 -10.09 -15.10
N LYS A 65 5.25 -8.99 -14.73
CA LYS A 65 6.50 -9.00 -13.97
C LYS A 65 6.52 -7.88 -12.95
N ILE A 66 7.01 -8.21 -11.75
CA ILE A 66 7.33 -7.24 -10.71
C ILE A 66 8.83 -7.27 -10.48
N THR A 67 9.47 -6.11 -10.53
CA THR A 67 10.86 -5.90 -10.16
C THR A 67 10.94 -4.84 -9.08
N TYR A 68 11.78 -5.06 -8.08
CA TYR A 68 11.95 -4.08 -7.02
C TYR A 68 13.40 -3.99 -6.56
N LYS A 69 13.77 -2.80 -6.06
CA LYS A 69 15.04 -2.51 -5.42
C LYS A 69 14.77 -1.61 -4.22
N ILE A 70 15.39 -1.91 -3.09
CA ILE A 70 15.36 -1.04 -1.91
C ILE A 70 16.69 -0.31 -1.85
N GLU A 71 16.65 1.01 -1.88
CA GLU A 71 17.83 1.88 -1.87
C GLU A 71 17.65 2.97 -0.81
N GLY A 72 18.43 2.89 0.26
CA GLY A 72 18.21 3.70 1.45
C GLY A 72 16.82 3.44 2.05
N ALA A 73 16.04 4.50 2.23
CA ALA A 73 14.68 4.47 2.76
C ALA A 73 13.58 4.34 1.68
N ASN A 74 13.97 4.16 0.41
CA ASN A 74 13.05 4.15 -0.72
C ASN A 74 12.96 2.76 -1.37
N LEU A 75 11.74 2.38 -1.73
CA LEU A 75 11.44 1.21 -2.55
C LEU A 75 11.19 1.65 -3.99
N HIS A 76 12.10 1.29 -4.89
CA HIS A 76 11.91 1.40 -6.32
C HIS A 76 11.14 0.16 -6.79
N LEU A 77 9.92 0.36 -7.28
CA LEU A 77 9.02 -0.70 -7.73
C LEU A 77 8.66 -0.50 -9.20
N ALA A 78 8.82 -1.55 -9.98
CA ALA A 78 8.45 -1.59 -11.39
C ALA A 78 7.49 -2.76 -11.64
N ILE A 79 6.33 -2.45 -12.23
CA ILE A 79 5.29 -3.41 -12.61
C ILE A 79 5.18 -3.36 -14.12
N GLN A 80 5.53 -4.46 -14.79
CA GLN A 80 5.64 -4.53 -16.25
C GLN A 80 4.63 -5.52 -16.82
N PRO A 81 3.89 -5.13 -17.89
CA PRO A 81 3.12 -6.09 -18.68
C PRO A 81 4.02 -6.92 -19.60
N LYS A 82 3.41 -7.86 -20.35
CA LYS A 82 4.11 -8.59 -21.43
C LYS A 82 4.52 -7.66 -22.56
N GLU A 83 3.65 -6.72 -22.90
CA GLU A 83 3.80 -5.76 -23.99
C GLU A 83 3.23 -4.41 -23.54
N GLY A 84 3.78 -3.30 -24.04
CA GLY A 84 3.34 -1.95 -23.70
C GLY A 84 4.07 -1.33 -22.51
N GLN A 85 3.50 -0.23 -22.00
CA GLN A 85 4.11 0.59 -20.94
C GLN A 85 3.86 -0.02 -19.56
N GLY A 86 4.90 -0.06 -18.73
CA GLY A 86 4.82 -0.47 -17.33
C GLY A 86 4.74 0.72 -16.38
N ILE A 87 4.41 0.44 -15.12
CA ILE A 87 4.36 1.42 -14.04
C ILE A 87 5.69 1.37 -13.27
N ASN A 88 6.35 2.51 -13.11
CA ASN A 88 7.52 2.67 -12.24
C ASN A 88 7.17 3.65 -11.13
N MET A 89 7.38 3.26 -9.88
CA MET A 89 7.08 4.07 -8.70
C MET A 89 8.27 4.02 -7.74
N VAL A 90 8.45 5.11 -7.00
CA VAL A 90 9.35 5.18 -5.86
C VAL A 90 8.50 5.42 -4.63
N LEU A 91 8.54 4.49 -3.69
CA LEU A 91 7.73 4.53 -2.48
C LEU A 91 8.64 4.82 -1.29
N SER A 92 8.37 5.93 -0.59
CA SER A 92 8.91 6.14 0.76
C SER A 92 8.22 5.21 1.76
N GLN A 93 8.67 5.19 3.02
CA GLN A 93 8.01 4.42 4.08
C GLN A 93 6.55 4.87 4.29
N ASP A 94 6.29 6.18 4.28
CA ASP A 94 4.93 6.72 4.45
C ASP A 94 4.02 6.33 3.28
N ILE A 95 4.48 6.52 2.04
CA ILE A 95 3.72 6.12 0.85
C ILE A 95 3.47 4.61 0.86
N ASN A 96 4.45 3.79 1.26
CA ASN A 96 4.28 2.35 1.40
C ASN A 96 3.18 2.00 2.42
N ALA A 97 3.14 2.68 3.57
CA ALA A 97 2.08 2.50 4.56
C ALA A 97 0.69 2.87 3.99
N THR A 98 0.58 3.99 3.29
CA THR A 98 -0.65 4.44 2.63
C THR A 98 -1.10 3.48 1.52
N VAL A 99 -0.19 3.00 0.67
CA VAL A 99 -0.49 2.03 -0.39
C VAL A 99 -0.91 0.68 0.20
N THR A 100 -0.20 0.21 1.23
CA THR A 100 -0.57 -1.02 1.96
C THR A 100 -1.99 -0.90 2.51
N ARG A 101 -2.32 0.26 3.07
CA ARG A 101 -3.64 0.55 3.61
C ARG A 101 -4.73 0.57 2.52
N LEU A 102 -4.47 1.26 1.41
CA LEU A 102 -5.37 1.32 0.27
C LEU A 102 -5.66 -0.08 -0.28
N LEU A 103 -4.63 -0.91 -0.44
CA LEU A 103 -4.78 -2.30 -0.87
C LEU A 103 -5.59 -3.13 0.13
N ALA A 104 -5.35 -2.97 1.44
CA ALA A 104 -6.12 -3.65 2.48
C ALA A 104 -7.62 -3.33 2.37
N THR A 105 -7.95 -2.05 2.20
CA THR A 105 -9.34 -1.59 2.05
C THR A 105 -9.97 -2.14 0.77
N ALA A 106 -9.27 -2.09 -0.37
CA ALA A 106 -9.78 -2.63 -1.63
C ALA A 106 -10.03 -4.15 -1.55
N VAL A 107 -9.10 -4.89 -0.94
CA VAL A 107 -9.23 -6.35 -0.72
C VAL A 107 -10.45 -6.67 0.12
N GLY A 108 -10.67 -5.93 1.22
CA GLY A 108 -11.82 -6.10 2.09
C GLY A 108 -13.15 -5.77 1.40
N GLN A 109 -13.20 -4.67 0.63
CA GLN A 109 -14.41 -4.26 -0.09
C GLN A 109 -14.76 -5.20 -1.25
N ALA A 110 -13.76 -5.79 -1.90
CA ALA A 110 -13.95 -6.70 -3.02
C ALA A 110 -14.13 -8.17 -2.59
N ASP A 111 -14.12 -8.45 -1.29
CA ASP A 111 -14.13 -9.80 -0.71
C ASP A 111 -13.06 -10.73 -1.33
N TRP A 112 -11.88 -10.17 -1.60
CA TRP A 112 -10.78 -10.94 -2.18
C TRP A 112 -10.08 -11.76 -1.10
N ARG A 113 -10.05 -13.08 -1.29
CA ARG A 113 -9.24 -13.99 -0.47
C ARG A 113 -7.79 -13.95 -0.94
N ILE A 114 -7.01 -13.00 -0.42
CA ILE A 114 -5.58 -12.92 -0.67
C ILE A 114 -4.82 -13.69 0.41
N ASP A 115 -4.35 -14.89 0.08
CA ASP A 115 -3.48 -15.66 0.95
C ASP A 115 -2.05 -15.06 0.99
N GLY A 116 -1.50 -14.93 2.20
CA GLY A 116 -0.06 -14.71 2.41
C GLY A 116 0.41 -13.30 2.76
N GLY A 117 -0.39 -12.51 3.48
CA GLY A 117 0.09 -11.32 4.17
C GLY A 117 -1.07 -10.58 4.82
N SER A 118 -1.05 -10.49 6.16
CA SER A 118 -1.99 -9.63 6.88
C SER A 118 -1.77 -8.19 6.40
N LEU A 119 -2.66 -7.72 5.52
CA LEU A 119 -2.84 -6.31 5.24
C LEU A 119 -3.67 -5.79 6.42
N ALA A 120 -3.06 -5.00 7.29
CA ALA A 120 -3.64 -4.56 8.56
C ALA A 120 -5.15 -4.23 8.42
N GLU A 121 -5.94 -4.81 9.33
CA GLU A 121 -7.40 -4.74 9.33
C GLU A 121 -7.86 -3.28 9.23
N PRO A 122 -8.90 -2.98 8.41
CA PRO A 122 -9.54 -1.70 8.49
C PRO A 122 -10.10 -1.44 9.90
N PRO A 123 -9.81 -0.30 10.58
CA PRO A 123 -10.71 0.23 11.59
C PRO A 123 -12.14 0.05 11.12
N ALA A 124 -12.90 -0.65 11.97
CA ALA A 124 -14.32 -0.82 11.80
C ALA A 124 -14.90 0.53 11.40
N THR A 125 -15.62 0.54 10.28
CA THR A 125 -16.47 1.66 9.91
C THR A 125 -17.42 1.87 11.09
N THR A 126 -17.11 2.84 11.94
CA THR A 126 -18.09 3.40 12.84
C THR A 126 -19.13 4.05 11.94
N GLU A 127 -20.19 3.31 11.66
CA GLU A 127 -21.45 3.86 11.19
C GLU A 127 -21.73 5.08 12.04
N VAL A 128 -21.65 6.26 11.43
CA VAL A 128 -22.12 7.49 12.06
C VAL A 128 -23.63 7.30 12.19
N PRO A 129 -24.21 7.19 13.40
CA PRO A 129 -25.65 7.07 13.52
C PRO A 129 -26.27 8.32 12.89
N SER A 130 -27.11 8.08 11.89
CA SER A 130 -27.87 9.12 11.21
C SER A 130 -28.78 9.79 12.25
N VAL A 131 -28.41 10.99 12.69
CA VAL A 131 -29.30 11.83 13.48
C VAL A 131 -30.39 12.31 12.53
N ILE A 132 -31.58 11.72 12.70
CA ILE A 132 -32.82 12.16 12.07
C ILE A 132 -33.17 13.52 12.69
N ASN A 133 -33.36 14.55 11.86
CA ASN A 133 -33.94 15.83 12.26
C ASN A 133 -35.06 16.22 11.29
#